data_AF-A0A356D1T7-F1
#
_entry.id   AF-A0A356D1T7-F1
#
_cell.length_a   1.000
_cell.length_b   1.000
_cell.length_c   1.000
_cell.angle_alpha   90.00
_cell.angle_beta   90.00
_cell.angle_gamma   90.00
#
_symmetry.space_group_name_H-M   'P 1'
#
loop_
_entity.id
_entity.type
_entity.pdbx_description
1 polymer ?
#
loop_
_entity_poly.entity_id
_entity_poly.type
_entity_poly.pdbx_seq_one_letter_code
_entity_poly.pdbx_strand_id
1 'polypeptide(L)'
;MSNVSLSDFLKTEPDGTLEAIAKQYDTTLFEVVKNLPTHALTEGESFDLVWDSVQEWGNVTTLVHTNDVILEFSGELPSGFHRHGYFNLRGKKGMTGHIKAENCTHIALVERKFMGMDTASILFFNQSGNAMFKIFLGRDDHRQLLPEQLNAFRSLAQRFIEKTQLTEATE
;
A
#
# COMPACT_ATOMS: atom_id res chain seq x y z
N MET A 1 4.55 28.50 -7.42
CA MET A 1 3.45 27.90 -6.64
C MET A 1 3.65 28.35 -5.21
N SER A 2 2.60 28.75 -4.50
CA SER A 2 2.68 29.10 -3.07
C SER A 2 3.49 28.04 -2.32
N ASN A 3 4.48 28.46 -1.51
CA ASN A 3 5.37 27.62 -0.70
C ASN A 3 4.61 26.91 0.44
N VAL A 4 3.59 26.11 0.11
CA VAL A 4 2.90 25.24 1.08
C VAL A 4 3.80 24.03 1.29
N SER A 5 4.03 23.65 2.55
CA SER A 5 4.78 22.44 2.86
C SER A 5 4.03 21.20 2.36
N LEU A 6 4.75 20.12 2.04
CA LEU A 6 4.12 18.87 1.61
C LEU A 6 3.10 18.35 2.62
N SER A 7 3.44 18.36 3.91
CA SER A 7 2.55 17.99 5.00
C SER A 7 1.28 18.85 5.02
N ASP A 8 1.39 20.17 4.93
CA ASP A 8 0.21 21.05 4.99
C ASP A 8 -0.67 20.92 3.75
N PHE A 9 -0.06 20.66 2.59
CA PHE A 9 -0.81 20.35 1.38
C PHE A 9 -1.57 19.03 1.50
N LEU A 10 -0.96 17.99 2.05
CA LEU A 10 -1.63 16.69 2.21
C LEU A 10 -2.79 16.72 3.22
N LYS A 11 -2.78 17.64 4.19
CA LYS A 11 -3.91 17.88 5.10
C LYS A 11 -5.14 18.46 4.39
N THR A 12 -5.01 19.03 3.20
CA THR A 12 -6.16 19.52 2.44
C THR A 12 -6.86 18.42 1.64
N GLU A 13 -6.49 17.15 1.85
CA GLU A 13 -6.99 15.98 1.11
C GLU A 13 -6.97 16.18 -0.41
N PRO A 14 -5.80 16.52 -1.00
CA PRO A 14 -5.72 16.89 -2.40
C PRO A 14 -6.13 15.71 -3.30
N ASP A 15 -7.00 15.97 -4.26
CA ASP A 15 -7.34 14.98 -5.29
C ASP A 15 -6.14 14.69 -6.20
N GLY A 16 -6.19 13.53 -6.87
CA GLY A 16 -5.13 13.06 -7.76
C GLY A 16 -4.24 12.00 -7.13
N THR A 17 -3.32 11.46 -7.93
CA THR A 17 -2.45 10.36 -7.52
C THR A 17 -1.33 10.88 -6.62
N LEU A 18 -0.93 10.06 -5.64
CA LEU A 18 0.21 10.38 -4.78
C LEU A 18 1.51 10.51 -5.60
N GLU A 19 1.61 9.79 -6.72
CA GLU A 19 2.72 9.92 -7.68
C GLU A 19 2.79 11.30 -8.33
N ALA A 20 1.65 11.89 -8.69
CA ALA A 20 1.61 13.24 -9.25
C ALA A 20 2.06 14.28 -8.20
N ILE A 21 1.68 14.08 -6.94
CA ILE A 21 2.13 14.93 -5.82
C ILE A 21 3.64 14.77 -5.62
N ALA A 22 4.17 13.55 -5.64
CA ALA A 22 5.60 13.28 -5.51
C ALA A 22 6.40 14.03 -6.59
N LYS A 23 5.92 13.98 -7.84
CA LYS A 23 6.51 14.74 -8.96
C LYS A 23 6.40 16.26 -8.77
N GLN A 24 5.28 16.76 -8.28
CA GLN A 24 5.07 18.19 -8.03
C GLN A 24 6.03 18.74 -6.96
N TYR A 25 6.33 17.94 -5.94
CA TYR A 25 7.19 18.32 -4.82
C TYR A 25 8.65 17.87 -4.99
N ASP A 26 9.02 17.32 -6.16
CA ASP A 26 10.36 16.79 -6.46
C ASP A 26 10.88 15.83 -5.36
N THR A 27 10.01 14.89 -4.95
CA THR A 27 10.28 13.93 -3.88
C THR A 27 9.82 12.52 -4.27
N THR A 28 10.05 11.54 -3.39
CA THR A 28 9.65 10.15 -3.62
C THR A 28 8.19 9.92 -3.21
N LEU A 29 7.55 8.89 -3.78
CA LEU A 29 6.21 8.48 -3.36
C LEU A 29 6.17 8.10 -1.88
N PHE A 30 7.23 7.45 -1.39
CA PHE A 30 7.34 7.09 0.02
C PHE A 30 7.35 8.33 0.94
N GLU A 31 8.09 9.38 0.58
CA GLU A 31 8.09 10.63 1.35
C GLU A 31 6.72 11.32 1.33
N VAL A 32 5.99 11.27 0.23
CA VAL A 32 4.58 11.73 0.20
C VAL A 32 3.74 10.92 1.19
N VAL A 33 3.85 9.60 1.19
CA VAL A 33 3.06 8.73 2.07
C VAL A 33 3.36 8.97 3.55
N LYS A 34 4.63 9.17 3.92
CA LYS A 34 5.04 9.52 5.30
C LYS A 34 4.44 10.82 5.81
N ASN A 35 4.07 11.72 4.90
CA ASN A 35 3.46 13.01 5.23
C ASN A 35 1.93 12.99 5.15
N LEU A 36 1.30 11.83 4.86
CA LEU A 36 -0.16 11.71 4.91
C LEU A 36 -0.66 11.76 6.35
N PRO A 37 -1.84 12.37 6.60
CA PRO A 37 -2.40 12.47 7.95
C PRO A 37 -2.75 11.10 8.56
N THR A 38 -3.17 10.14 7.73
CA THR A 38 -3.56 8.80 8.17
C THR A 38 -2.80 7.75 7.40
N HIS A 39 -1.86 7.09 8.06
CA HIS A 39 -1.10 5.97 7.52
C HIS A 39 -0.49 5.14 8.64
N ALA A 40 -0.17 3.87 8.36
CA ALA A 40 0.70 3.05 9.18
C ALA A 40 1.88 2.56 8.36
N LEU A 41 3.07 2.50 8.96
CA LEU A 41 4.31 2.09 8.30
C LEU A 41 4.89 0.85 8.97
N THR A 42 5.54 0.02 8.17
CA THR A 42 6.39 -1.06 8.65
C THR A 42 7.55 -1.30 7.68
N GLU A 43 8.60 -1.94 8.17
CA GLU A 43 9.73 -2.37 7.37
C GLU A 43 9.33 -3.49 6.40
N GLY A 44 10.05 -3.58 5.29
CA GLY A 44 9.83 -4.58 4.24
C GLY A 44 9.99 -6.03 4.72
N GLU A 45 10.65 -6.25 5.85
CA GLU A 45 10.73 -7.54 6.55
C GLU A 45 9.35 -8.11 6.93
N SER A 46 8.35 -7.23 7.05
CA SER A 46 6.96 -7.63 7.31
C SER A 46 6.22 -8.09 6.04
N PHE A 47 6.90 -8.23 4.89
CA PHE A 47 6.29 -8.60 3.61
C PHE A 47 5.42 -9.86 3.72
N ASP A 48 5.96 -10.96 4.26
CA ASP A 48 5.23 -12.23 4.36
C ASP A 48 4.02 -12.10 5.27
N LEU A 49 4.16 -11.43 6.42
CA LEU A 49 3.06 -11.18 7.35
C LEU A 49 1.93 -10.37 6.70
N VAL A 50 2.27 -9.32 5.95
CA VAL A 50 1.28 -8.51 5.24
C VAL A 50 0.63 -9.32 4.12
N TRP A 51 1.42 -10.03 3.32
CA TRP A 51 0.93 -10.85 2.22
C TRP A 51 -0.05 -11.91 2.71
N ASP A 52 0.37 -12.72 3.68
CA ASP A 52 -0.43 -13.80 4.25
C ASP A 52 -1.71 -13.27 4.89
N SER A 53 -1.65 -12.11 5.56
CA SER A 53 -2.85 -11.47 6.13
C SER A 53 -3.86 -11.12 5.04
N VAL A 54 -3.41 -10.48 3.94
CA VAL A 54 -4.30 -10.02 2.86
C VAL A 54 -4.93 -11.19 2.10
N GLN A 55 -4.26 -12.34 2.03
CA GLN A 55 -4.83 -13.54 1.43
C GLN A 55 -6.15 -13.98 2.08
N GLU A 56 -6.36 -13.67 3.36
CA GLU A 56 -7.57 -14.04 4.10
C GLU A 56 -8.74 -13.08 3.85
N TRP A 57 -8.52 -11.96 3.15
CA TRP A 57 -9.51 -10.88 3.05
C TRP A 57 -10.50 -11.06 1.88
N GLY A 58 -10.36 -12.12 1.08
CA GLY A 58 -11.18 -12.34 -0.11
C GLY A 58 -10.71 -11.50 -1.30
N ASN A 59 -11.65 -10.96 -2.08
CA ASN A 59 -11.33 -10.24 -3.31
C ASN A 59 -10.74 -8.85 -3.04
N VAL A 60 -9.53 -8.61 -3.55
CA VAL A 60 -8.83 -7.32 -3.53
C VAL A 60 -8.44 -6.93 -4.96
N THR A 61 -7.99 -5.70 -5.17
CA THR A 61 -7.40 -5.28 -6.44
C THR A 61 -5.90 -5.09 -6.29
N THR A 62 -5.11 -5.94 -6.94
CA THR A 62 -3.65 -5.79 -7.03
C THR A 62 -3.33 -4.93 -8.26
N LEU A 63 -2.46 -3.93 -8.09
CA LEU A 63 -2.17 -2.92 -9.09
C LEU A 63 -0.66 -2.75 -9.27
N VAL A 64 -0.19 -2.81 -10.52
CA VAL A 64 1.17 -2.41 -10.91
C VAL A 64 1.09 -1.12 -11.72
N HIS A 65 1.79 -0.08 -11.28
CA HIS A 65 1.81 1.24 -11.90
C HIS A 65 3.20 1.52 -12.45
N THR A 66 3.29 1.67 -13.77
CA THR A 66 4.49 2.15 -14.47
C THR A 66 4.19 3.49 -15.14
N ASN A 67 5.19 4.13 -15.74
CA ASN A 67 4.97 5.39 -16.47
C ASN A 67 4.03 5.24 -17.67
N ASP A 68 3.97 4.05 -18.27
CA ASP A 68 3.28 3.82 -19.54
C ASP A 68 2.02 2.96 -19.41
N VAL A 69 1.93 2.16 -18.34
CA VAL A 69 0.83 1.21 -18.12
C VAL A 69 0.48 1.12 -16.64
N ILE A 70 -0.83 1.13 -16.37
CA ILE A 70 -1.43 0.66 -15.13
C ILE A 70 -2.12 -0.67 -15.43
N LEU A 71 -1.72 -1.72 -14.72
CA LEU A 71 -2.39 -3.02 -14.77
C LEU A 71 -3.03 -3.31 -13.42
N GLU A 72 -4.27 -3.78 -13.48
CA GLU A 72 -5.07 -4.15 -12.32
C GLU A 72 -5.57 -5.58 -12.46
N PHE A 73 -5.56 -6.30 -11.34
CA PHE A 73 -6.18 -7.61 -11.22
C PHE A 73 -7.07 -7.63 -9.99
N SER A 74 -8.36 -7.88 -10.19
CA SER A 74 -9.33 -8.04 -9.11
C SER A 74 -9.60 -9.52 -8.85
N GLY A 75 -9.39 -9.95 -7.61
CA GLY A 75 -9.59 -11.32 -7.16
C GLY A 75 -8.88 -11.59 -5.83
N GLU A 76 -8.96 -12.84 -5.36
CA GLU A 76 -8.19 -13.29 -4.19
C GLU A 76 -6.68 -13.19 -4.45
N LEU A 77 -5.94 -12.71 -3.44
CA LEU A 77 -4.48 -12.67 -3.49
C LEU A 77 -3.91 -14.12 -3.45
N PRO A 78 -3.10 -14.53 -4.43
CA PRO A 78 -2.57 -15.89 -4.47
C PRO A 78 -1.51 -16.10 -3.38
N SER A 79 -1.44 -17.32 -2.84
CA SER A 79 -0.33 -17.73 -1.97
C SER A 79 1.00 -17.68 -2.69
N GLY A 80 2.10 -17.62 -1.96
CA GLY A 80 3.42 -17.69 -2.56
C GLY A 80 4.44 -18.47 -1.74
N PHE A 81 5.66 -18.53 -2.25
CA PHE A 81 6.80 -19.13 -1.57
C PHE A 81 8.12 -18.53 -2.06
N HIS A 82 9.09 -18.42 -1.15
CA HIS A 82 10.43 -17.93 -1.48
C HIS A 82 11.30 -19.01 -2.12
N ARG A 83 11.94 -18.69 -3.24
CA ARG A 83 12.95 -19.53 -3.90
C ARG A 83 13.82 -18.70 -4.83
N HIS A 84 15.14 -18.90 -4.78
CA HIS A 84 16.12 -18.23 -5.64
C HIS A 84 16.02 -16.68 -5.64
N GLY A 85 15.76 -16.06 -4.48
CA GLY A 85 15.65 -14.59 -4.34
C GLY A 85 14.32 -13.98 -4.78
N TYR A 86 13.32 -14.81 -5.10
CA TYR A 86 11.97 -14.36 -5.47
C TYR A 86 10.90 -14.98 -4.57
N PHE A 87 9.86 -14.20 -4.30
CA PHE A 87 8.57 -14.67 -3.82
C PHE A 87 7.70 -15.06 -5.03
N ASN A 88 7.36 -16.34 -5.14
CA ASN A 88 6.74 -16.93 -6.33
C ASN A 88 5.24 -17.16 -6.11
N LEU A 89 4.39 -16.53 -6.92
CA LEU A 89 2.93 -16.57 -6.76
C LEU A 89 2.32 -17.85 -7.33
N ARG A 90 1.58 -18.58 -6.50
CA ARG A 90 0.77 -19.75 -6.88
C ARG A 90 -0.61 -19.33 -7.35
N GLY A 91 -0.64 -18.68 -8.50
CA GLY A 91 -1.87 -18.27 -9.17
C GLY A 91 -2.70 -19.46 -9.66
N LYS A 92 -3.98 -19.52 -9.26
CA LYS A 92 -4.95 -20.50 -9.79
C LYS A 92 -6.10 -19.85 -10.57
N LYS A 93 -6.35 -18.56 -10.35
CA LYS A 93 -7.50 -17.80 -10.84
C LYS A 93 -7.10 -16.60 -11.73
N GLY A 94 -5.96 -16.68 -12.41
CA GLY A 94 -5.49 -15.64 -13.34
C GLY A 94 -4.15 -15.04 -12.94
N MET A 95 -4.09 -14.29 -11.83
CA MET A 95 -2.85 -13.63 -11.42
C MET A 95 -1.79 -14.63 -10.93
N THR A 96 -0.63 -14.61 -11.57
CA THR A 96 0.61 -15.32 -11.19
C THR A 96 1.81 -14.42 -11.49
N GLY A 97 3.00 -14.80 -11.05
CA GLY A 97 4.22 -14.02 -11.25
C GLY A 97 5.23 -14.22 -10.13
N HIS A 98 6.20 -13.32 -10.08
CA HIS A 98 7.31 -13.36 -9.15
C HIS A 98 7.61 -11.95 -8.64
N ILE A 99 7.82 -11.81 -7.34
CA ILE A 99 8.13 -10.53 -6.69
C ILE A 99 9.52 -10.66 -6.06
N LYS A 100 10.41 -9.69 -6.29
CA LYS A 100 11.65 -9.57 -5.52
C LYS A 100 11.36 -8.96 -4.16
N ALA A 101 10.80 -9.76 -3.25
CA ALA A 101 10.39 -9.28 -1.93
C ALA A 101 11.56 -8.69 -1.13
N GLU A 102 12.79 -9.18 -1.33
CA GLU A 102 14.01 -8.61 -0.74
C GLU A 102 14.30 -7.15 -1.13
N ASN A 103 13.73 -6.68 -2.24
CA ASN A 103 13.83 -5.28 -2.65
C ASN A 103 12.80 -4.39 -1.95
N CYS A 104 11.80 -4.98 -1.28
CA CYS A 104 10.82 -4.23 -0.51
C CYS A 104 11.50 -3.74 0.76
N THR A 105 11.62 -2.42 0.91
CA THR A 105 12.24 -1.81 2.10
C THR A 105 11.19 -1.29 3.07
N HIS A 106 10.03 -0.85 2.59
CA HIS A 106 8.94 -0.37 3.43
C HIS A 106 7.59 -0.80 2.88
N ILE A 107 6.60 -0.89 3.77
CA ILE A 107 5.20 -1.14 3.45
C ILE A 107 4.36 -0.08 4.16
N ALA A 108 3.39 0.51 3.46
CA ALA A 108 2.46 1.47 4.05
C ALA A 108 1.02 1.03 3.88
N LEU A 109 0.23 1.16 4.94
CA LEU A 109 -1.22 1.03 4.95
C LEU A 109 -1.81 2.44 4.97
N VAL A 110 -2.54 2.81 3.93
CA VAL A 110 -3.04 4.17 3.71
C VAL A 110 -4.56 4.17 3.55
N GLU A 111 -5.24 4.98 4.36
CA GLU A 111 -6.64 5.37 4.15
C GLU A 111 -6.69 6.84 3.71
N ARG A 112 -7.36 7.10 2.58
CA ARG A 112 -7.57 8.48 2.09
C ARG A 112 -8.76 8.55 1.13
N LYS A 113 -9.23 9.77 0.87
CA LYS A 113 -10.13 10.03 -0.25
C LYS A 113 -9.35 10.13 -1.57
N PHE A 114 -9.94 9.59 -2.63
CA PHE A 114 -9.47 9.75 -4.00
C PHE A 114 -10.68 9.95 -4.92
N MET A 115 -10.78 11.13 -5.54
CA MET A 115 -11.93 11.53 -6.35
C MET A 115 -13.25 11.42 -5.55
N GLY A 116 -13.22 11.86 -4.29
CA GLY A 116 -14.37 11.85 -3.37
C GLY A 116 -14.74 10.49 -2.78
N MET A 117 -14.08 9.38 -3.19
CA MET A 117 -14.34 8.05 -2.65
C MET A 117 -13.33 7.66 -1.58
N ASP A 118 -13.79 7.03 -0.49
CA ASP A 118 -12.90 6.45 0.51
C ASP A 118 -12.13 5.29 -0.10
N THR A 119 -10.81 5.27 0.09
CA THR A 119 -9.90 4.22 -0.36
C THR A 119 -9.08 3.73 0.81
N ALA A 120 -8.81 2.43 0.82
CA ALA A 120 -7.85 1.78 1.72
C ALA A 120 -6.90 0.93 0.87
N SER A 121 -5.60 1.16 1.04
CA SER A 121 -4.58 0.55 0.18
C SER A 121 -3.31 0.19 0.95
N ILE A 122 -2.61 -0.81 0.44
CA ILE A 122 -1.30 -1.27 0.91
C ILE A 122 -0.31 -0.99 -0.22
N LEU A 123 0.76 -0.25 0.08
CA LEU A 123 1.80 0.09 -0.87
C LEU A 123 3.10 -0.58 -0.45
N PHE A 124 3.77 -1.25 -1.38
CA PHE A 124 5.06 -1.91 -1.16
C PHE A 124 6.15 -1.11 -1.85
N PHE A 125 7.12 -0.59 -1.10
CA PHE A 125 8.13 0.34 -1.60
C PHE A 125 9.47 -0.32 -1.80
N ASN A 126 10.17 0.07 -2.87
CA ASN A 126 11.57 -0.28 -3.08
C ASN A 126 12.52 0.74 -2.43
N GLN A 127 13.82 0.45 -2.48
CA GLN A 127 14.89 1.31 -1.96
C GLN A 127 14.90 2.73 -2.54
N SER A 128 14.34 2.95 -3.74
CA SER A 128 14.22 4.29 -4.35
C SER A 128 12.98 5.06 -3.86
N GLY A 129 12.19 4.51 -2.94
CA GLY A 129 10.95 5.11 -2.46
C GLY A 129 9.80 5.06 -3.46
N ASN A 130 9.90 4.23 -4.51
CA ASN A 130 8.84 4.01 -5.49
C ASN A 130 8.00 2.78 -5.11
N ALA A 131 6.70 2.81 -5.40
CA ALA A 131 5.86 1.64 -5.23
C ALA A 131 6.24 0.55 -6.26
N MET A 132 6.55 -0.65 -5.77
CA MET A 132 6.71 -1.85 -6.57
C MET A 132 5.36 -2.31 -7.12
N PHE A 133 4.34 -2.29 -6.26
CA PHE A 133 2.94 -2.57 -6.56
C PHE A 133 2.08 -2.08 -5.39
N LYS A 134 0.76 -2.13 -5.57
CA LYS A 134 -0.24 -1.75 -4.57
C LYS A 134 -1.32 -2.82 -4.46
N ILE A 135 -1.97 -2.88 -3.31
CA ILE A 135 -3.19 -3.66 -3.11
C ILE A 135 -4.28 -2.72 -2.58
N PHE A 136 -5.45 -2.73 -3.21
CA PHE A 136 -6.62 -1.97 -2.78
C PHE A 136 -7.68 -2.92 -2.24
N LEU A 137 -8.36 -2.51 -1.17
CA LEU A 137 -9.51 -3.25 -0.67
C LEU A 137 -10.64 -3.27 -1.71
N GLY A 138 -11.41 -4.35 -1.69
CA GLY A 138 -12.57 -4.55 -2.54
C GLY A 138 -13.71 -3.59 -2.18
N ARG A 139 -14.65 -3.48 -3.12
CA ARG A 139 -15.87 -2.69 -2.96
C ARG A 139 -17.10 -3.54 -3.20
N ASP A 140 -18.21 -3.13 -2.60
CA ASP A 140 -19.54 -3.66 -2.91
C ASP A 140 -20.11 -3.05 -4.22
N ASP A 141 -21.31 -3.48 -4.59
CA ASP A 141 -22.03 -3.00 -5.77
C ASP A 141 -22.40 -1.50 -5.69
N HIS A 142 -22.34 -0.91 -4.50
CA HIS A 142 -22.55 0.53 -4.25
C HIS A 142 -21.25 1.33 -4.23
N ARG A 143 -20.12 0.71 -4.60
CA ARG A 143 -18.77 1.27 -4.60
C ARG A 143 -18.29 1.68 -3.20
N GLN A 144 -18.84 1.11 -2.14
CA GLN A 144 -18.34 1.30 -0.77
C GLN A 144 -17.29 0.24 -0.43
N LEU A 145 -16.32 0.59 0.42
CA LEU A 145 -15.33 -0.38 0.89
C LEU A 145 -16.03 -1.50 1.68
N LEU A 146 -15.60 -2.74 1.46
CA LEU A 146 -16.14 -3.89 2.20
C LEU A 146 -15.82 -3.76 3.70
N PRO A 147 -16.82 -3.70 4.60
CA PRO A 147 -16.58 -3.41 6.02
C PRO A 147 -15.67 -4.44 6.72
N GLU A 148 -15.81 -5.72 6.37
CA GLU A 148 -15.00 -6.80 6.95
C GLU A 148 -13.51 -6.65 6.57
N GLN A 149 -13.22 -6.35 5.29
CA GLN A 149 -11.86 -6.08 4.84
C GLN A 149 -11.29 -4.82 5.51
N LEU A 150 -12.09 -3.78 5.65
CA LEU A 150 -11.66 -2.53 6.28
C LEU A 150 -11.31 -2.73 7.76
N ASN A 151 -12.09 -3.53 8.48
CA ASN A 151 -11.79 -3.89 9.87
C ASN A 151 -10.50 -4.71 9.99
N ALA A 152 -10.30 -5.70 9.11
CA ALA A 152 -9.07 -6.49 9.08
C ALA A 152 -7.84 -5.63 8.73
N PHE A 153 -7.97 -4.74 7.75
CA PHE A 153 -6.95 -3.76 7.36
C PHE A 153 -6.55 -2.85 8.52
N ARG A 154 -7.53 -2.26 9.22
CA ARG A 154 -7.26 -1.39 10.38
C ARG A 154 -6.64 -2.14 11.55
N SER A 155 -7.06 -3.39 11.76
CA SER A 155 -6.45 -4.26 12.77
C SER A 155 -4.97 -4.55 12.47
N LEU A 156 -4.63 -4.77 11.19
CA LEU A 156 -3.24 -4.93 10.76
C LEU A 156 -2.44 -3.62 10.90
N ALA A 157 -3.02 -2.49 10.49
CA ALA A 157 -2.39 -1.16 10.62
C ALA A 157 -2.08 -0.82 12.08
N GLN A 158 -3.01 -1.10 12.99
CA GLN A 158 -2.85 -0.84 14.42
C GLN A 158 -1.65 -1.60 15.02
N ARG A 159 -1.44 -2.86 14.61
CA ARG A 159 -0.27 -3.65 15.05
C ARG A 159 1.05 -2.98 14.67
N PHE A 160 1.11 -2.32 13.52
CA PHE A 160 2.31 -1.62 13.07
C PHE A 160 2.51 -0.30 13.79
N ILE A 161 1.44 0.47 14.02
CA ILE A 161 1.51 1.71 14.81
C ILE A 161 2.02 1.41 16.23
N GLU A 162 1.49 0.38 16.89
CA GLU A 162 1.90 -0.02 18.24
C GLU A 162 3.37 -0.47 18.28
N LYS A 163 3.80 -1.26 17.29
CA LYS A 163 5.20 -1.70 17.18
C LYS A 163 6.17 -0.53 17.01
N THR A 164 5.82 0.47 16.22
CA THR A 164 6.65 1.68 16.02
C THR A 164 6.77 2.48 17.32
N GLN A 165 5.66 2.73 18.01
CA GLN A 165 5.66 3.45 19.30
C GLN A 165 6.49 2.74 20.38
N LEU A 166 6.43 1.40 20.43
CA LEU A 166 7.25 0.60 21.34
C LEU A 166 8.75 0.74 21.05
N THR A 167 9.13 0.81 19.78
CA THR A 167 10.54 0.92 19.37
C THR A 167 11.10 2.30 19.74
N GLU A 168 10.35 3.38 19.46
CA GLU A 168 10.71 4.76 19.81
C GLU A 168 10.79 5.01 21.33
N ALA A 169 10.00 4.28 22.13
CA ALA A 169 10.03 4.40 23.60
C ALA A 169 11.24 3.71 24.26
N THR A 170 11.98 2.88 23.52
CA THR A 170 13.13 2.11 24.01
C THR A 170 14.49 2.67 23.58
N GLU A 171 14.50 3.72 22.75
CA GLU A 171 15.69 4.49 22.32
C GLU A 171 15.85 5.78 23.14
#